data_AF-A0A3M8LPK4-F1
#
_entry.id   AF-A0A3M8LPK4-F1
#
_cell.length_a   1.000
_cell.length_b   1.000
_cell.length_c   1.000
_cell.angle_alpha   90.00
_cell.angle_beta   90.00
_cell.angle_gamma   90.00
#
_symmetry.space_group_name_H-M   'P 1'
#
loop_
_entity.id
_entity.type
_entity.pdbx_description
1 polymer ?
#
loop_
_entity_poly.entity_id
_entity_poly.type
_entity_poly.pdbx_seq_one_letter_code
_entity_poly.pdbx_strand_id
1 'polypeptide(L)'
;MSDELESFPLETNEAGGETMPQTDPLFQIVPIIIAVGAVIVLLGFVAVIVLIVRNARKVNRAGYDPTTLQADLAMRVLGSDILTPAQGLEARLGELDALRAKGVISAEEHAAARAEVLSGGR
;
A
#
# COMPACT_ATOMS: atom_id res chain seq x y z
N MET A 1 -69.81 3.58 55.29
CA MET A 1 -69.10 4.42 54.31
C MET A 1 -67.66 4.51 54.80
N SER A 2 -66.85 3.45 54.73
CA SER A 2 -66.53 2.57 53.59
C SER A 2 -65.92 3.37 52.45
N ASP A 3 -64.60 3.53 52.54
CA ASP A 3 -63.65 3.33 51.45
C ASP A 3 -63.97 4.00 50.11
N GLU A 4 -63.73 5.30 50.03
CA GLU A 4 -63.21 5.90 48.80
C GLU A 4 -61.70 6.03 48.94
N LEU A 5 -61.03 4.88 49.01
CA LEU A 5 -59.67 4.76 48.50
C LEU A 5 -59.79 4.87 46.98
N GLU A 6 -59.85 6.11 46.47
CA GLU A 6 -59.54 6.36 45.08
C GLU A 6 -58.17 5.75 44.84
N SER A 7 -58.19 4.60 44.17
CA SER A 7 -57.02 3.95 43.64
C SER A 7 -56.41 4.91 42.64
N PHE A 8 -55.55 5.80 43.12
CA PHE A 8 -54.59 6.48 42.27
C PHE A 8 -53.81 5.35 41.61
N PRO A 9 -53.91 5.18 40.28
CA PRO A 9 -53.01 4.26 39.62
C PRO A 9 -51.62 4.83 39.91
N LEU A 10 -50.81 4.08 40.65
CA LEU A 10 -49.38 4.26 40.54
C LEU A 10 -49.11 3.94 39.07
N GLU A 11 -49.11 4.96 38.22
CA GLU A 11 -48.32 4.94 37.01
C GLU A 11 -46.93 4.59 37.52
N THR A 12 -46.64 3.30 37.49
CA THR A 12 -45.30 2.78 37.56
C THR A 12 -44.64 3.47 36.40
N ASN A 13 -43.97 4.57 36.72
CA ASN A 13 -43.02 5.23 35.85
C ASN A 13 -42.01 4.13 35.56
N GLU A 14 -42.27 3.37 34.50
CA GLU A 14 -41.44 2.33 33.94
C GLU A 14 -40.11 3.02 33.76
N ALA A 15 -39.23 2.82 34.74
CA ALA A 15 -37.95 3.49 34.86
C ALA A 15 -37.33 3.41 33.47
N GLY A 16 -37.18 4.59 32.85
CA GLY A 16 -36.77 4.73 31.46
C GLY A 16 -35.72 3.69 31.15
N GLY A 17 -36.15 2.65 30.43
CA GLY A 17 -35.24 1.70 29.84
C GLY A 17 -34.51 2.47 28.77
N GLU A 18 -33.48 3.22 29.17
CA GLU A 18 -32.49 3.76 28.27
C GLU A 18 -31.87 2.53 27.62
N THR A 19 -32.46 2.11 26.51
CA THR A 19 -31.87 1.13 25.61
C THR A 19 -30.53 1.74 25.26
N MET A 20 -29.45 1.28 25.92
CA MET A 20 -28.11 1.69 25.55
C MET A 20 -28.04 1.56 24.03
N PRO A 21 -27.60 2.60 23.31
CA PRO A 21 -27.53 2.54 21.86
C PRO A 21 -26.70 1.32 21.53
N GLN A 22 -27.36 0.28 21.02
CA GLN A 22 -26.72 -0.95 20.61
C GLN A 22 -25.96 -0.57 19.35
N THR A 23 -24.73 -0.11 19.53
CA THR A 23 -23.90 0.32 18.42
C THR A 23 -23.61 -0.91 17.59
N ASP A 24 -24.20 -0.98 16.42
CA ASP A 24 -23.99 -2.09 15.50
C ASP A 24 -22.49 -2.28 15.28
N PRO A 25 -21.95 -3.50 15.42
CA PRO A 25 -20.52 -3.76 15.27
C PRO A 25 -20.01 -3.35 13.88
N LEU A 26 -20.87 -3.37 12.88
CA LEU A 26 -20.59 -2.84 11.54
C LEU A 26 -20.27 -1.34 11.57
N PHE A 27 -20.98 -0.55 12.35
CA PHE A 27 -20.76 0.90 12.45
C PHE A 27 -19.41 1.23 13.09
N GLN A 28 -18.90 0.35 13.96
CA GLN A 28 -17.56 0.50 14.56
C GLN A 28 -16.43 0.10 13.61
N ILE A 29 -16.65 -0.92 12.76
CA ILE A 29 -15.58 -1.49 11.92
C ILE A 29 -15.42 -0.75 10.59
N VAL A 30 -16.50 -0.23 10.01
CA VAL A 30 -16.47 0.54 8.74
C VAL A 30 -15.42 1.66 8.72
N PRO A 31 -15.32 2.56 9.72
CA PRO A 31 -14.32 3.63 9.69
C PRO A 31 -12.88 3.09 9.76
N ILE A 32 -12.66 1.97 10.44
CA ILE A 32 -11.34 1.31 10.54
C ILE A 32 -10.92 0.77 9.16
N ILE A 33 -11.83 0.07 8.47
CA ILE A 33 -11.54 -0.46 7.12
C ILE A 33 -11.22 0.67 6.16
N ILE A 34 -12.01 1.75 6.19
CA ILE A 34 -11.78 2.93 5.33
C ILE A 34 -10.42 3.57 5.64
N ALA A 35 -10.09 3.74 6.93
CA ALA A 35 -8.81 4.31 7.34
C ALA A 35 -7.63 3.46 6.87
N VAL A 36 -7.69 2.14 7.05
CA VAL A 36 -6.65 1.20 6.58
C VAL A 36 -6.52 1.24 5.05
N GLY A 37 -7.65 1.20 4.34
CA GLY A 37 -7.66 1.31 2.88
C GLY A 37 -7.04 2.62 2.38
N ALA A 38 -7.40 3.75 3.01
CA ALA A 38 -6.84 5.06 2.68
C ALA A 38 -5.33 5.11 2.89
N VAL A 39 -4.81 4.51 3.98
CA VAL A 39 -3.37 4.43 4.23
C VAL A 39 -2.67 3.60 3.16
N ILE A 40 -3.22 2.45 2.78
CA ILE A 40 -2.65 1.61 1.72
C ILE A 40 -2.60 2.35 0.38
N VAL A 41 -3.69 3.02 0.01
CA VAL A 41 -3.76 3.82 -1.22
C VAL A 41 -2.74 4.95 -1.19
N LEU A 42 -2.62 5.66 -0.05
CA LEU A 42 -1.65 6.74 0.11
C LEU A 42 -0.21 6.22 -0.02
N LEU A 43 0.12 5.12 0.64
CA LEU A 43 1.44 4.51 0.55
C LEU A 43 1.76 4.05 -0.88
N GLY A 44 0.80 3.41 -1.56
CA GLY A 44 0.93 3.02 -2.96
C GLY A 44 1.14 4.21 -3.87
N PHE A 45 0.36 5.28 -3.69
CA PHE A 45 0.50 6.51 -4.46
C PHE A 45 1.87 7.17 -4.25
N VAL A 46 2.33 7.27 -3.01
CA VAL A 46 3.68 7.78 -2.68
C VAL A 46 4.75 6.89 -3.31
N ALA A 47 4.60 5.56 -3.24
CA ALA A 47 5.55 4.64 -3.85
C ALA A 47 5.64 4.81 -5.38
N VAL A 48 4.50 4.98 -6.07
CA VAL A 48 4.45 5.25 -7.50
C VAL A 48 5.14 6.57 -7.84
N ILE A 49 4.86 7.65 -7.10
CA ILE A 49 5.53 8.94 -7.29
C ILE A 49 7.04 8.80 -7.08
N VAL A 50 7.46 8.14 -6.01
CA VAL A 50 8.88 7.93 -5.72
C VAL A 50 9.54 7.09 -6.82
N LEU A 51 8.87 6.07 -7.35
CA LEU A 51 9.38 5.27 -8.46
C LEU A 51 9.56 6.12 -9.72
N ILE A 52 8.56 6.93 -10.08
CA ILE A 52 8.62 7.85 -11.22
C ILE A 52 9.75 8.87 -11.02
N VAL A 53 9.84 9.51 -9.84
CA VAL A 53 10.87 10.51 -9.56
C VAL A 53 12.27 9.89 -9.52
N ARG A 54 12.43 8.68 -8.98
CA ARG A 54 13.72 7.97 -8.99
C ARG A 54 14.10 7.55 -10.40
N ASN A 55 13.14 7.07 -11.19
CA ASN A 55 13.36 6.72 -12.60
C ASN A 55 13.74 7.97 -13.41
N ALA A 56 12.98 9.06 -13.26
CA ALA A 56 13.25 10.35 -13.90
C ALA A 56 14.60 10.95 -13.46
N ARG A 57 14.97 10.85 -12.17
CA ARG A 57 16.30 11.28 -11.69
C ARG A 57 17.42 10.40 -12.23
N LYS A 58 17.19 9.10 -12.44
CA LYS A 58 18.16 8.18 -13.04
C LYS A 58 18.35 8.50 -14.54
N VAL A 59 17.28 8.86 -15.24
CA VAL A 59 17.30 9.31 -16.64
C VAL A 59 17.94 10.70 -16.77
N ASN A 60 17.63 11.64 -15.88
CA ASN A 60 18.20 12.99 -15.92
C ASN A 60 19.70 13.01 -15.60
N ARG A 61 20.22 12.05 -14.82
CA ARG A 61 21.68 11.88 -14.64
C ARG A 61 22.39 11.38 -15.89
N ALA A 62 21.66 10.85 -16.87
CA ALA A 62 22.21 10.47 -18.17
C ALA A 62 22.23 11.62 -19.19
N GLY A 63 21.84 12.85 -18.81
CA GLY A 63 22.04 14.05 -19.64
C GLY A 63 21.18 14.12 -20.91
N TYR A 64 20.01 13.49 -20.91
CA TYR A 64 19.12 13.50 -22.07
C TYR A 64 18.02 14.56 -21.92
N ASP A 65 18.14 15.63 -22.70
CA ASP A 65 17.12 16.66 -22.84
C ASP A 65 15.85 16.06 -23.49
N PRO A 66 14.68 16.12 -22.83
CA PRO A 66 13.49 15.35 -23.20
C PRO A 66 12.70 15.88 -24.41
N THR A 67 13.23 16.89 -25.10
CA THR A 67 12.52 17.57 -26.20
C THR A 67 12.85 16.99 -27.58
N THR A 68 13.88 16.13 -27.70
CA THR A 68 14.29 15.46 -28.95
C THR A 68 14.21 13.93 -28.89
N LEU A 69 13.76 13.37 -27.77
CA LEU A 69 13.85 11.94 -27.43
C LEU A 69 13.14 10.95 -28.37
N GLN A 70 12.18 11.36 -29.20
CA GLN A 70 11.37 10.38 -29.94
C GLN A 70 12.15 9.71 -31.09
N ALA A 71 13.02 10.44 -31.77
CA ALA A 71 13.77 9.90 -32.91
C ALA A 71 15.00 9.09 -32.45
N ASP A 72 15.76 9.61 -31.48
CA ASP A 72 16.97 8.95 -31.00
C ASP A 72 16.69 7.74 -30.10
N LEU A 73 15.58 7.69 -29.35
CA LEU A 73 15.17 6.48 -28.63
C LEU A 73 14.74 5.38 -29.58
N ALA A 74 13.99 5.69 -30.63
CA ALA A 74 13.61 4.69 -31.63
C ALA A 74 14.86 4.08 -32.29
N MET A 75 15.83 4.92 -32.63
CA MET A 75 17.05 4.46 -33.30
C MET A 75 18.03 3.74 -32.36
N ARG A 76 18.08 4.12 -31.08
CA ARG A 76 18.91 3.47 -30.06
C ARG A 76 18.26 2.20 -29.50
N VAL A 77 16.93 2.10 -29.45
CA VAL A 77 16.22 0.83 -29.15
C VAL A 77 16.39 -0.16 -30.29
N LEU A 78 16.41 0.31 -31.54
CA LEU A 78 16.72 -0.52 -32.71
C LEU A 78 18.21 -0.92 -32.80
N GLY A 79 19.11 -0.09 -32.27
CA GLY A 79 20.56 -0.26 -32.40
C GLY A 79 21.30 -0.80 -31.15
N SER A 80 20.72 -0.73 -29.96
CA SER A 80 21.38 -1.16 -28.72
C SER A 80 20.48 -2.08 -27.88
N ASP A 81 20.90 -3.34 -27.82
CA ASP A 81 21.33 -3.92 -26.54
C ASP A 81 20.31 -3.96 -25.38
N ILE A 82 19.03 -4.11 -25.71
CA ILE A 82 18.08 -4.90 -24.89
C ILE A 82 18.60 -6.36 -24.69
N LEU A 83 19.66 -6.74 -25.41
CA LEU A 83 20.22 -8.07 -25.58
C LEU A 83 21.48 -8.37 -24.74
N THR A 84 21.68 -7.74 -23.57
CA THR A 84 22.63 -8.29 -22.58
C THR A 84 21.93 -8.70 -21.27
N PRO A 85 21.65 -10.00 -21.08
CA PRO A 85 21.06 -10.53 -19.83
C PRO A 85 21.82 -10.15 -18.56
N ALA A 86 23.13 -9.91 -18.67
CA ALA A 86 24.02 -9.53 -17.57
C ALA A 86 23.63 -8.18 -16.93
N GLN A 87 23.23 -7.18 -17.72
CA GLN A 87 22.82 -5.87 -17.16
C GLN A 87 21.49 -5.96 -16.39
N GLY A 88 20.58 -6.83 -16.84
CA GLY A 88 19.34 -7.12 -16.11
C GLY A 88 19.59 -7.88 -14.80
N LEU A 89 20.56 -8.80 -14.79
CA LEU A 89 20.92 -9.60 -13.63
C LEU A 89 21.52 -8.75 -12.50
N GLU A 90 22.53 -7.93 -12.82
CA GLU A 90 23.17 -7.05 -11.83
C GLU A 90 22.19 -6.02 -11.25
N ALA A 91 21.31 -5.47 -12.09
CA ALA A 91 20.27 -4.55 -11.64
C ALA A 91 19.29 -5.21 -10.67
N ARG A 92 18.86 -6.45 -10.95
CA ARG A 92 17.98 -7.22 -10.06
C ARG A 92 18.64 -7.56 -8.73
N LEU A 93 19.91 -7.95 -8.75
CA LEU A 93 20.67 -8.23 -7.53
C LEU A 93 20.87 -6.97 -6.66
N GLY A 94 21.16 -5.82 -7.27
CA GLY A 94 21.29 -4.56 -6.56
C GLY A 94 19.98 -4.07 -5.93
N GLU A 95 18.83 -4.41 -6.53
CA GLU A 95 17.52 -4.13 -5.95
C GLU A 95 17.26 -4.97 -4.70
N LEU A 96 17.57 -6.28 -4.75
CA LEU A 96 17.48 -7.17 -3.60
C LEU A 96 18.34 -6.67 -2.43
N ASP A 97 19.58 -6.26 -2.70
CA ASP A 97 20.49 -5.70 -1.68
C ASP A 97 19.91 -4.41 -1.07
N ALA A 98 19.29 -3.55 -1.89
CA ALA A 98 18.63 -2.33 -1.41
C ALA A 98 17.38 -2.61 -0.56
N LEU A 99 16.62 -3.67 -0.87
CA LEU A 99 15.48 -4.11 -0.05
C LEU A 99 15.94 -4.65 1.30
N ARG A 100 17.01 -5.44 1.32
CA ARG A 100 17.60 -5.96 2.56
C ARG A 100 18.17 -4.84 3.44
N ALA A 101 18.83 -3.86 2.84
CA ALA A 101 19.39 -2.70 3.55
C ALA A 101 18.30 -1.82 4.19
N LYS A 102 17.12 -1.74 3.56
CA LYS A 102 15.94 -1.04 4.10
C LYS A 102 15.16 -1.87 5.12
N GLY A 103 15.53 -3.14 5.33
CA GLY A 103 14.80 -4.06 6.20
C GLY A 103 13.43 -4.48 5.67
N VAL A 104 13.19 -4.33 4.36
CA VAL A 104 11.93 -4.74 3.71
C VAL A 104 11.85 -6.27 3.60
N ILE A 105 12.99 -6.92 3.42
CA ILE A 105 13.12 -8.39 3.38
C ILE A 105 14.12 -8.84 4.44
N SER A 106 13.88 -10.02 5.00
CA SER A 106 14.77 -10.70 5.93
C SER A 106 16.06 -11.19 5.23
N ALA A 107 17.05 -11.63 6.02
CA ALA A 107 18.30 -12.13 5.46
C ALA A 107 18.10 -13.47 4.73
N GLU A 108 17.17 -14.27 5.23
CA GLU A 108 16.77 -15.57 4.71
C GLU A 108 16.07 -15.41 3.37
N GLU A 109 15.11 -14.47 3.27
CA GLU A 109 14.42 -14.14 2.01
C GLU A 109 15.37 -13.55 0.97
N HIS A 110 16.29 -12.67 1.39
CA HIS A 110 17.31 -12.11 0.49
C HIS A 110 18.21 -13.19 -0.10
N ALA A 111 18.68 -14.14 0.73
CA ALA A 111 19.53 -15.24 0.28
C ALA A 111 18.79 -16.17 -0.70
N ALA A 112 17.52 -16.50 -0.43
CA ALA A 112 16.69 -17.32 -1.32
C ALA A 112 16.46 -16.63 -2.67
N ALA A 113 16.04 -15.36 -2.67
CA ALA A 113 15.79 -14.60 -3.89
C ALA A 113 17.06 -14.39 -4.73
N ARG A 114 18.21 -14.18 -4.08
CA ARG A 114 19.51 -14.07 -4.76
C ARG A 114 19.91 -15.37 -5.44
N ALA A 115 19.68 -16.52 -4.79
CA ALA A 115 19.94 -17.83 -5.37
C ALA A 115 19.02 -18.10 -6.59
N GLU A 116 17.74 -17.75 -6.49
CA GLU A 116 16.78 -17.87 -7.59
C GLU A 116 17.21 -17.06 -8.81
N VAL A 117 17.55 -15.78 -8.60
CA VAL A 117 18.02 -14.87 -9.65
C VAL A 117 19.32 -15.33 -10.29
N LEU A 118 20.28 -15.84 -9.50
CA LEU A 118 21.55 -16.39 -10.02
C LEU A 118 21.36 -17.72 -10.77
N SER A 119 20.34 -18.49 -10.42
CA SER A 119 20.01 -19.75 -11.11
C SER A 119 19.24 -19.56 -12.43
N GLY A 120 18.90 -18.31 -12.77
CA GLY A 120 18.24 -17.95 -14.03
C GLY A 120 16.72 -18.09 -14.04
N GLY A 121 16.07 -18.29 -12.88
CA GLY A 121 14.60 -18.43 -12.78
C GLY A 121 14.08 -19.59 -13.64
N ARG A 122 14.23 -20.82 -13.15
CA ARG A 122 13.64 -22.02 -13.78
C ARG A 122 12.13 -22.08 -13.58
#